data_AF-A0A496QSE8-F1
#
_entry.id   AF-A0A496QSE8-F1
#
_cell.length_a   1.000
_cell.length_b   1.000
_cell.length_c   1.000
_cell.angle_alpha   90.00
_cell.angle_beta   90.00
_cell.angle_gamma   90.00
#
_symmetry.space_group_name_H-M   'P 1'
#
loop_
_entity.id
_entity.type
_entity.pdbx_description
1 polymer ?
#
loop_
_entity_poly.entity_id
_entity_poly.type
_entity_poly.pdbx_seq_one_letter_code
_entity_poly.pdbx_strand_id
1 'polypeptide(L)'
;MTHGSPVNISGKLYNSVSYRVNEETELLDYDGIEELALEHRPKLIIAGYTCYPRKPNWAKFRRIADWVGACLLADIAYVAVMVVAGAYPSPLGHADVITFTTHKTLCGPEQPASLPSILAWHRR
;
A
#
# COMPACT_ATOMS: atom_id res chain seq x y z
N MET A 1 -6.32 -12.52 -6.98
CA MET A 1 -5.29 -12.09 -7.95
C MET A 1 -4.30 -11.20 -7.22
N THR A 2 -3.05 -11.63 -7.09
CA THR A 2 -2.01 -10.88 -6.36
C THR A 2 -1.38 -9.84 -7.28
N HIS A 3 -1.15 -8.62 -6.78
CA HIS A 3 -0.33 -7.64 -7.49
C HIS A 3 1.07 -8.24 -7.76
N GLY A 4 1.59 -8.04 -8.97
CA GLY A 4 2.93 -8.53 -9.34
C GLY A 4 3.03 -9.99 -9.85
N SER A 5 1.91 -10.72 -9.94
CA SER A 5 1.93 -12.01 -10.64
C SER A 5 2.21 -11.81 -12.14
N PRO A 6 3.06 -12.64 -12.80
CA PRO A 6 3.43 -12.47 -14.22
C PRO A 6 2.24 -12.61 -15.19
N VAL A 7 1.13 -13.19 -14.72
CA VAL A 7 -0.13 -13.28 -15.49
C VAL A 7 -0.98 -12.02 -15.38
N ASN A 8 -0.69 -11.14 -14.42
CA ASN A 8 -1.38 -9.88 -14.20
C ASN A 8 -0.73 -8.74 -15.00
N ILE A 9 -1.52 -7.76 -15.45
CA ILE A 9 -1.04 -6.61 -16.26
C ILE A 9 0.09 -5.87 -15.53
N SER A 10 -0.02 -5.73 -14.20
CA SER A 10 1.03 -5.10 -13.38
C SER A 10 2.36 -5.86 -13.40
N GLY A 11 2.35 -7.20 -13.43
CA GLY A 11 3.57 -8.01 -13.50
C GLY A 11 4.19 -8.07 -14.90
N LYS A 12 3.45 -7.68 -15.95
CA LYS A 12 3.98 -7.54 -17.32
C LYS A 12 4.57 -6.16 -17.59
N LEU A 13 4.02 -5.12 -16.97
CA LEU A 13 4.42 -3.73 -17.18
C LEU A 13 5.47 -3.24 -16.18
N TYR A 14 5.56 -3.87 -15.00
CA TYR A 14 6.45 -3.46 -13.92
C TYR A 14 7.22 -4.63 -13.35
N ASN A 15 8.47 -4.39 -12.95
CA ASN A 15 9.24 -5.34 -12.15
C ASN A 15 8.79 -5.23 -10.68
N SER A 16 7.93 -6.15 -10.25
CA SER A 16 7.38 -6.17 -8.89
C SER A 16 8.20 -7.09 -7.98
N VAL A 17 8.72 -6.53 -6.90
CA VAL A 17 9.33 -7.29 -5.81
C VAL A 17 8.37 -7.30 -4.64
N SER A 18 8.04 -8.49 -4.14
CA SER A 18 7.12 -8.66 -3.01
C SER A 18 7.91 -8.79 -1.72
N TYR A 19 7.51 -8.04 -0.70
CA TYR A 19 8.00 -8.22 0.67
C TYR A 19 7.07 -9.14 1.46
N ARG A 20 7.57 -9.71 2.56
CA ARG A 20 6.85 -10.68 3.39
C ARG A 20 6.60 -10.15 4.80
N VAL A 21 5.78 -10.89 5.53
CA VAL A 21 5.67 -10.76 6.99
C VAL A 21 6.69 -11.70 7.63
N ASN A 22 7.14 -11.36 8.84
CA ASN A 22 7.92 -12.25 9.68
C ASN A 22 7.06 -13.47 10.04
N GLU A 23 7.60 -14.68 9.83
CA GLU A 23 6.85 -15.94 9.95
C GLU A 23 6.42 -16.27 11.39
N GLU A 24 7.14 -15.76 12.39
CA GLU A 24 6.87 -16.04 13.80
C GLU A 24 5.87 -15.04 14.40
N THR A 25 6.03 -13.75 14.07
CA THR A 25 5.24 -12.67 14.65
C THR A 25 4.04 -12.26 13.80
N GLU A 26 4.00 -12.71 12.54
CA GLU A 26 3.06 -12.27 11.51
C GLU A 26 3.05 -10.74 11.31
N LEU A 27 4.10 -10.06 11.77
CA LEU A 27 4.27 -8.62 11.59
C LEU A 27 5.00 -8.34 10.28
N LEU A 28 4.71 -7.20 9.66
CA LEU A 28 5.47 -6.72 8.51
C LEU A 28 6.95 -6.64 8.89
N ASP A 29 7.78 -7.29 8.09
CA ASP A 29 9.23 -7.26 8.26
C ASP A 29 9.78 -5.99 7.60
N TYR A 30 9.81 -4.91 8.37
CA TYR A 30 10.28 -3.61 7.87
C TYR A 30 11.77 -3.61 7.53
N ASP A 31 12.55 -4.45 8.21
CA ASP A 31 13.99 -4.50 8.00
C ASP A 31 14.25 -5.24 6.67
N GLY A 32 13.55 -6.36 6.43
CA GLY A 32 13.54 -7.02 5.12
C GLY A 32 12.97 -6.15 3.98
N ILE A 33 11.96 -5.32 4.26
CA ILE A 33 11.46 -4.33 3.29
C ILE A 33 12.56 -3.30 2.94
N GLU A 34 13.30 -2.83 3.93
CA GLU A 34 14.38 -1.86 3.76
C GLU A 34 15.53 -2.44 2.93
N GLU A 35 15.95 -3.68 3.22
CA GLU A 35 16.97 -4.39 2.45
C GLU A 35 16.58 -4.56 0.98
N LEU A 36 15.34 -5.03 0.72
CA LEU A 36 14.82 -5.17 -0.64
C LEU A 36 14.73 -3.83 -1.36
N ALA A 37 14.35 -2.76 -0.66
CA ALA A 37 14.28 -1.43 -1.24
C ALA A 37 15.67 -0.90 -1.61
N LEU A 38 16.69 -1.19 -0.79
CA LEU A 38 18.08 -0.83 -1.06
C LEU A 38 18.66 -1.59 -2.25
N GLU A 39 18.38 -2.89 -2.35
CA GLU A 39 18.85 -3.76 -3.43
C GLU A 39 18.22 -3.38 -4.77
N HIS A 40 16.89 -3.21 -4.81
CA HIS A 40 16.15 -3.04 -6.05
C HIS A 40 15.89 -1.59 -6.45
N ARG A 41 16.13 -0.62 -5.55
CA ARG A 41 15.93 0.83 -5.78
C ARG A 41 14.60 1.13 -6.48
N PRO A 42 13.45 0.74 -5.89
CA PRO A 42 12.15 0.91 -6.52
C PRO A 42 11.81 2.39 -6.67
N LYS A 43 11.03 2.74 -7.69
CA LYS A 43 10.46 4.10 -7.83
C LYS A 43 9.17 4.27 -7.01
N LEU A 44 8.54 3.16 -6.62
CA LEU A 44 7.25 3.12 -5.95
C LEU A 44 7.24 1.99 -4.92
N ILE A 45 6.88 2.31 -3.69
CA ILE A 45 6.59 1.35 -2.63
C ILE A 45 5.08 1.34 -2.41
N ILE A 46 4.46 0.17 -2.53
CA ILE A 46 3.03 -0.01 -2.29
C ILE A 46 2.84 -0.62 -0.89
N ALA A 47 2.23 0.15 0.00
CA ALA A 47 1.85 -0.27 1.34
C ALA A 47 0.33 -0.47 1.38
N GLY A 48 -0.10 -1.70 1.10
CA GLY A 48 -1.51 -2.07 1.06
C GLY A 48 -1.69 -3.58 1.13
N TYR A 49 -2.75 -4.01 1.80
CA TYR A 49 -2.99 -5.43 2.07
C TYR A 49 -4.45 -5.80 1.86
N THR A 50 -4.66 -6.97 1.27
CA THR A 50 -6.01 -7.53 1.10
C THR A 50 -6.49 -8.24 2.37
N CYS A 51 -5.61 -9.02 3.01
CA CYS A 51 -5.92 -9.80 4.21
C CYS A 51 -4.79 -9.68 5.22
N TYR A 52 -4.67 -8.53 5.87
CA TYR A 52 -3.69 -8.30 6.93
C TYR A 52 -4.38 -7.64 8.14
N PRO A 53 -4.48 -8.32 9.30
CA PRO A 53 -5.28 -7.82 10.42
C PRO A 53 -4.55 -6.79 11.28
N ARG A 54 -3.23 -6.62 11.09
CA ARG A 54 -2.42 -5.74 11.92
C ARG A 54 -2.36 -4.33 11.35
N LYS A 55 -2.02 -3.38 12.23
CA LYS A 55 -1.86 -1.97 11.88
C LYS A 55 -0.47 -1.74 11.24
N PRO A 56 -0.38 -1.16 10.04
CA PRO A 56 0.89 -0.80 9.43
C PRO A 56 1.54 0.38 10.18
N ASN A 57 2.86 0.41 10.16
CA ASN A 57 3.65 1.52 10.68
C ASN A 57 4.02 2.45 9.51
N TRP A 58 3.17 3.46 9.29
CA TRP A 58 3.34 4.42 8.19
C TRP A 58 4.63 5.23 8.30
N ALA A 59 5.11 5.51 9.51
CA ALA A 59 6.37 6.22 9.71
C ALA A 59 7.57 5.39 9.24
N LYS A 60 7.59 4.08 9.51
CA LYS A 60 8.62 3.18 8.98
C LYS A 60 8.59 3.14 7.45
N PHE A 61 7.41 2.97 6.85
CA PHE A 61 7.27 3.00 5.39
C PHE A 61 7.76 4.31 4.77
N ARG A 62 7.43 5.45 5.39
CA ARG A 62 7.91 6.76 4.94
C ARG A 62 9.44 6.84 4.95
N ARG A 63 10.07 6.44 6.07
CA ARG A 63 11.54 6.47 6.18
C ARG A 63 12.20 5.62 5.10
N ILE A 64 11.70 4.42 4.85
CA ILE A 64 12.24 3.54 3.80
C ILE A 64 12.07 4.19 2.43
N ALA A 65 10.89 4.74 2.13
CA ALA A 65 10.62 5.43 0.87
C ALA A 65 11.54 6.65 0.66
N ASP A 66 11.73 7.48 1.68
CA ASP A 66 12.68 8.61 1.67
C ASP A 66 14.10 8.15 1.42
N TRP A 67 14.53 7.09 2.11
CA TRP A 67 15.89 6.58 2.06
C TRP A 67 16.30 6.12 0.66
N VAL A 68 15.37 5.49 -0.07
CA VAL A 68 15.62 5.00 -1.43
C VAL A 68 15.17 5.98 -2.52
N GLY A 69 14.50 7.08 -2.15
CA GLY A 69 13.97 8.07 -3.09
C GLY A 69 12.73 7.58 -3.87
N ALA A 70 11.92 6.71 -3.27
CA ALA A 70 10.69 6.17 -3.85
C ALA A 70 9.46 6.98 -3.43
N CYS A 71 8.41 6.95 -4.27
CA CYS A 71 7.08 7.36 -3.83
C CYS A 71 6.45 6.28 -2.94
N LEU A 72 5.77 6.69 -1.88
CA LEU A 72 4.95 5.82 -1.03
C LEU A 72 3.47 5.90 -1.43
N LEU A 73 2.93 4.80 -1.94
CA LEU A 73 1.50 4.63 -2.20
C LEU A 73 0.87 3.77 -1.10
N ALA A 74 -0.06 4.35 -0.34
CA ALA A 74 -0.85 3.63 0.65
C ALA A 74 -2.20 3.20 0.08
N ASP A 75 -2.43 1.90 -0.06
CA ASP A 75 -3.74 1.36 -0.44
C ASP A 75 -4.51 0.93 0.81
N ILE A 76 -5.54 1.71 1.15
CA ILE A 76 -6.38 1.52 2.33
C ILE A 76 -7.78 1.00 1.99
N ALA A 77 -7.97 0.37 0.83
CA ALA A 77 -9.28 -0.10 0.36
C ALA A 77 -10.10 -0.88 1.41
N TYR A 78 -9.47 -1.70 2.24
CA TYR A 78 -10.14 -2.50 3.28
C TYR A 78 -10.34 -1.77 4.60
N VAL A 79 -9.63 -0.67 4.87
CA VAL A 79 -9.68 0.04 6.16
C VAL A 79 -10.12 1.50 6.00
N ALA A 80 -10.58 1.90 4.80
CA ALA A 80 -10.91 3.28 4.46
C ALA A 80 -11.89 3.93 5.45
N VAL A 81 -13.01 3.29 5.80
CA VAL A 81 -13.93 3.86 6.80
C VAL A 81 -13.31 3.93 8.18
N MET A 82 -12.52 2.95 8.60
CA MET A 82 -11.88 2.98 9.91
C MET A 82 -10.84 4.10 9.99
N VAL A 83 -10.15 4.41 8.88
CA VAL A 83 -9.25 5.57 8.77
C VAL A 83 -10.05 6.87 8.86
N VAL A 84 -11.16 7.01 8.11
CA VAL A 84 -12.03 8.20 8.14
C VAL A 84 -12.66 8.41 9.51
N ALA A 85 -13.06 7.34 10.20
CA ALA A 85 -13.61 7.37 11.55
C ALA A 85 -12.56 7.54 12.66
N GLY A 86 -11.26 7.60 12.32
CA GLY A 86 -10.17 7.74 13.29
C GLY A 86 -9.85 6.50 14.12
N ALA A 87 -10.47 5.35 13.84
CA ALA A 87 -10.25 4.09 14.54
C ALA A 87 -9.01 3.31 14.05
N TYR A 88 -8.46 3.69 12.90
CA TYR A 88 -7.28 3.08 12.27
C TYR A 88 -6.22 4.15 11.98
N PRO A 89 -4.90 3.85 12.11
CA PRO A 89 -3.86 4.82 11.84
C PRO A 89 -3.95 5.33 10.40
N SER A 90 -4.01 6.66 10.26
CA SER A 90 -4.12 7.31 8.97
C SER A 90 -2.77 7.33 8.25
N PRO A 91 -2.71 7.01 6.94
CA PRO A 91 -1.51 7.23 6.13
C PRO A 91 -1.29 8.71 5.78
N LEU A 92 -2.23 9.60 6.11
CA LEU A 92 -2.11 11.04 5.88
C LEU A 92 -0.87 11.60 6.60
N GLY A 93 -0.06 12.37 5.88
CA GLY A 93 1.20 12.90 6.40
C GLY A 93 2.39 11.93 6.31
N HIS A 94 2.18 10.72 5.80
CA HIS A 94 3.24 9.76 5.50
C HIS A 94 3.26 9.37 4.02
N ALA A 95 2.12 8.95 3.46
CA ALA A 95 2.02 8.54 2.07
C ALA A 95 2.00 9.73 1.11
N ASP A 96 2.62 9.57 -0.06
CA ASP A 96 2.58 10.53 -1.16
C ASP A 96 1.26 10.41 -1.93
N VAL A 97 0.78 9.17 -2.10
CA VAL A 97 -0.49 8.86 -2.74
C VAL A 97 -1.28 7.90 -1.85
N ILE A 98 -2.55 8.17 -1.65
CA ILE A 98 -3.47 7.27 -0.94
C ILE A 98 -4.53 6.79 -1.93
N THR A 99 -4.75 5.48 -2.02
CA THR A 99 -5.80 4.87 -2.83
C THR A 99 -6.76 4.07 -1.96
N PHE A 100 -8.03 4.00 -2.35
CA PHE A 100 -9.02 3.14 -1.72
C PHE A 100 -10.15 2.82 -2.68
N THR A 101 -10.99 1.85 -2.33
CA THR A 101 -12.21 1.52 -3.09
C THR A 101 -13.45 1.93 -2.30
N THR A 102 -14.45 2.48 -2.96
CA THR A 102 -15.70 2.95 -2.33
C THR A 102 -16.66 1.82 -1.95
N HIS A 103 -16.64 0.69 -2.66
CA HIS A 103 -17.62 -0.40 -2.48
C HIS A 103 -17.32 -1.38 -1.34
N LYS A 104 -16.14 -1.26 -0.69
CA LYS A 104 -15.79 -2.13 0.45
C LYS A 104 -16.33 -1.55 1.74
N THR A 105 -15.44 -1.09 2.62
CA THR A 105 -15.85 -0.57 3.93
C THR A 105 -16.65 0.71 3.83
N LEU A 106 -16.51 1.46 2.73
CA LEU A 106 -17.27 2.69 2.45
C LEU A 106 -18.69 2.45 1.93
N CYS A 107 -19.10 1.19 1.69
CA CYS A 107 -20.44 0.78 1.24
C CYS A 107 -21.03 1.60 0.07
N GLY A 108 -20.18 2.18 -0.77
CA GLY A 108 -20.58 2.90 -1.98
C GLY A 108 -20.97 1.95 -3.12
N PRO A 109 -21.58 2.44 -4.19
CA PRO A 109 -21.95 1.61 -5.34
C PRO A 109 -20.72 0.96 -5.99
N GLU A 110 -20.88 -0.29 -6.47
CA GLU A 110 -19.91 -0.89 -7.39
C GLU A 110 -19.96 -0.13 -8.71
N GLN A 111 -18.91 0.63 -9.02
CA GLN A 111 -18.80 1.29 -10.32
C GLN A 111 -18.23 0.32 -11.37
N PRO A 112 -18.71 0.39 -12.63
CA PRO A 112 -18.16 -0.41 -13.72
C PRO A 112 -16.65 -0.13 -13.91
N ALA A 113 -15.93 -1.15 -14.39
CA ALA A 113 -14.47 -1.25 -14.46
C ALA A 113 -13.71 -0.15 -15.27
N SER A 114 -14.37 0.92 -15.68
CA SER A 114 -13.82 2.00 -16.50
C SER A 114 -13.51 3.30 -15.73
N LEU A 115 -13.84 3.39 -14.44
CA LEU A 115 -13.49 4.55 -13.60
C LEU A 115 -12.73 4.08 -12.35
N PRO A 116 -11.44 4.42 -12.19
CA PRO A 116 -10.77 4.11 -10.94
C PRO A 116 -11.43 4.90 -9.81
N SER A 117 -11.86 4.21 -8.76
CA SER A 117 -12.33 4.83 -7.50
C SER A 117 -11.20 5.49 -6.71
N ILE A 118 -10.13 5.93 -7.39
CA ILE A 118 -8.92 6.48 -6.80
C ILE A 118 -9.19 7.94 -6.45
N LEU A 119 -9.47 8.20 -5.18
CA LEU A 119 -9.28 9.54 -4.63
C LEU A 119 -7.82 9.64 -4.16
N ALA A 120 -6.93 10.00 -5.08
CA ALA A 120 -5.52 10.23 -4.77
C ALA A 120 -5.37 11.56 -3.99
N TRP A 121 -5.11 11.47 -2.69
CA TRP A 121 -4.64 12.62 -1.94
C TRP A 121 -3.13 12.73 -2.14
N HIS A 122 -2.68 13.76 -2.88
CA HIS A 122 -1.27 14.01 -3.17
C HIS A 122 -0.70 15.00 -2.16
N ARG A 123 0.34 14.59 -1.42
CA ARG A 123 1.13 15.53 -0.61
C ARG A 123 2.12 16.24 -1.52
N ARG A 124 2.03 17.56 -1.67
CA ARG A 124 3.09 18.35 -2.31
C ARG A 124 4.34 18.36 -1.45
#